data_AF-A0A3E1KFZ4-F1
#
_entry.id   AF-A0A3E1KFZ4-F1
#
_cell.length_a   1.000
_cell.length_b   1.000
_cell.length_c   1.000
_cell.angle_alpha   90.00
_cell.angle_beta   90.00
_cell.angle_gamma   90.00
#
_symmetry.space_group_name_H-M   'P 1'
#
loop_
_entity.id
_entity.type
_entity.pdbx_description
1 polymer ?
#
loop_
_entity_poly.entity_id
_entity_poly.type
_entity_poly.pdbx_seq_one_letter_code
_entity_poly.pdbx_strand_id
1 'polypeptide(L)'
;MAIHSSMRGVLFCGLLAMAGAAVAQSATTTRSSNTLQPITTPTPVQPTVTPPRAVQPAPAAAPVPSQLGQRPVAPTIPTRGPAQTPVAPAGSQVSPITPMVYDRNGRLLQGMQPAGANRVLDTKTGRYYDAVPAGDGMRVVR
;
A
#
# COMPACT_ATOMS: atom_id res chain seq x y z
N MET A 1 -67.90 -11.63 -46.32
CA MET A 1 -66.98 -12.64 -45.77
C MET A 1 -65.58 -12.32 -46.27
N ALA A 2 -64.66 -12.03 -45.35
CA ALA A 2 -63.30 -11.61 -45.64
C ALA A 2 -62.34 -12.80 -45.66
N ILE A 3 -61.35 -12.71 -46.54
CA ILE A 3 -60.44 -13.76 -46.98
C ILE A 3 -59.03 -13.43 -46.43
N HIS A 4 -58.19 -14.47 -46.28
CA HIS A 4 -56.72 -14.48 -46.06
C HIS A 4 -56.19 -14.77 -44.65
N SER A 5 -56.03 -16.07 -44.44
CA SER A 5 -55.27 -16.79 -43.45
C SER A 5 -53.75 -16.83 -43.74
N SER A 6 -52.99 -16.88 -42.65
CA SER A 6 -51.88 -17.84 -42.44
C SER A 6 -50.72 -17.87 -43.44
N MET A 7 -49.84 -16.86 -43.41
CA MET A 7 -48.55 -16.93 -44.13
C MET A 7 -47.38 -16.20 -43.45
N ARG A 8 -47.41 -16.05 -42.12
CA ARG A 8 -46.36 -15.32 -41.35
C ARG A 8 -45.56 -16.16 -40.35
N GLY A 9 -45.98 -17.40 -40.07
CA GLY A 9 -45.39 -18.22 -39.00
C GLY A 9 -44.16 -19.03 -39.38
N VAL A 10 -43.89 -19.25 -40.67
CA VAL A 10 -42.85 -20.21 -41.10
C VAL A 10 -41.47 -19.56 -41.23
N LEU A 11 -41.38 -18.22 -41.20
CA LEU A 11 -40.11 -17.51 -41.41
C LEU A 11 -39.24 -17.38 -40.15
N PHE A 12 -39.78 -17.67 -38.96
CA PHE A 12 -39.07 -17.45 -37.69
C PHE A 12 -38.29 -18.67 -37.15
N CYS A 13 -38.48 -19.86 -37.73
CA CYS A 13 -37.80 -21.10 -37.28
C CYS A 13 -36.47 -21.40 -38.00
N GLY A 14 -36.10 -20.63 -39.04
CA GLY A 14 -34.94 -20.95 -39.90
C GLY A 14 -33.57 -20.46 -39.41
N LEU A 15 -33.50 -19.60 -38.38
CA LEU A 15 -32.26 -18.90 -37.99
C LEU A 15 -31.51 -19.54 -36.80
N LEU A 16 -31.97 -20.69 -36.30
CA LEU A 16 -31.39 -21.35 -35.12
C LEU A 16 -30.47 -22.55 -35.47
N ALA A 17 -29.85 -22.56 -36.66
CA ALA A 17 -29.08 -23.71 -37.14
C ALA A 17 -27.84 -23.31 -37.94
N MET A 18 -26.88 -22.63 -37.32
CA MET A 18 -25.46 -22.52 -37.75
C MET A 18 -24.74 -21.79 -36.59
N ALA A 19 -23.67 -22.25 -35.94
CA ALA A 19 -22.79 -23.37 -36.14
C ALA A 19 -22.14 -23.69 -34.78
N GLY A 20 -22.15 -24.96 -34.40
CA GLY A 20 -21.27 -25.48 -33.35
C GLY A 20 -19.88 -25.74 -33.93
N ALA A 21 -18.84 -25.41 -33.16
CA ALA A 21 -17.56 -26.12 -33.16
C ALA A 21 -16.75 -25.66 -31.93
N ALA A 22 -16.97 -26.31 -30.80
CA ALA A 22 -16.00 -26.30 -29.70
C ALA A 22 -14.84 -27.21 -30.12
N VAL A 23 -13.69 -26.64 -30.45
CA VAL A 23 -12.43 -27.38 -30.59
C VAL A 23 -11.73 -27.36 -29.23
N ALA A 24 -11.68 -28.54 -28.62
CA ALA A 24 -10.95 -28.81 -27.39
C ALA A 24 -9.45 -29.02 -27.69
N GLN A 25 -8.63 -28.33 -26.89
CA GLN A 25 -7.33 -28.74 -26.34
C GLN A 25 -6.21 -29.23 -27.27
N SER A 26 -5.10 -28.50 -27.25
CA SER A 26 -3.80 -29.04 -26.78
C SER A 26 -2.81 -27.89 -26.55
N ALA A 27 -2.73 -27.40 -25.30
CA ALA A 27 -1.61 -26.58 -24.87
C ALA A 27 -0.50 -27.53 -24.43
N THR A 28 0.38 -27.90 -25.36
CA THR A 28 1.60 -28.66 -25.06
C THR A 28 2.39 -27.90 -24.00
N THR A 29 2.49 -28.51 -22.83
CA THR A 29 3.18 -28.01 -21.65
C THR A 29 4.68 -27.96 -21.92
N THR A 30 5.27 -26.76 -22.04
CA THR A 30 6.73 -26.59 -21.92
C THR A 30 7.04 -26.27 -20.47
N ARG A 31 7.19 -27.31 -19.64
CA ARG A 31 7.61 -27.16 -18.24
C ARG A 31 9.12 -26.97 -18.21
N SER A 32 9.61 -25.73 -18.04
CA SER A 32 11.01 -25.50 -17.68
C SER A 32 11.24 -25.99 -16.25
N SER A 33 12.18 -26.92 -16.08
CA SER A 33 12.67 -27.32 -14.76
C SER A 33 13.73 -26.31 -14.30
N ASN A 34 13.55 -25.75 -13.11
CA ASN A 34 14.54 -24.89 -12.47
C ASN A 34 15.35 -25.76 -11.49
N THR A 35 16.64 -25.97 -11.79
CA THR A 35 17.55 -26.69 -10.90
C THR A 35 18.12 -25.71 -9.87
N LEU A 36 17.79 -25.93 -8.59
CA LEU A 36 18.36 -25.16 -7.48
C LEU A 36 19.77 -25.66 -7.15
N GLN A 37 20.72 -24.74 -7.00
CA GLN A 37 22.07 -25.09 -6.55
C GLN A 37 22.10 -25.37 -5.03
N PRO A 38 22.90 -26.33 -4.55
CA PRO A 38 23.07 -26.57 -3.12
C PRO A 38 23.78 -25.38 -2.46
N ILE A 39 23.21 -24.90 -1.36
CA ILE A 39 23.83 -23.90 -0.48
C ILE A 39 24.86 -24.59 0.42
N THR A 40 26.10 -24.09 0.43
CA THR A 40 27.15 -24.57 1.33
C THR A 40 26.98 -23.94 2.71
N THR A 41 27.02 -24.76 3.76
CA THR A 41 26.97 -24.32 5.15
C THR A 41 28.32 -23.69 5.54
N PRO A 42 28.36 -22.45 6.06
CA PRO A 42 29.62 -21.86 6.50
C PRO A 42 30.14 -22.56 7.77
N THR A 43 31.45 -22.78 7.81
CA THR A 43 32.14 -23.40 8.94
C THR A 43 32.07 -22.50 10.19
N PRO A 44 31.81 -23.04 11.40
CA PRO A 44 31.80 -22.24 12.62
C PRO A 44 33.20 -21.70 12.93
N VAL A 45 33.31 -20.39 13.16
CA VAL A 45 34.55 -19.75 13.66
C VAL A 45 34.59 -19.82 15.18
N GLN A 46 35.69 -20.33 15.72
CA GLN A 46 35.91 -20.41 17.17
C GLN A 46 36.46 -19.06 17.68
N PRO A 47 35.91 -18.48 18.75
CA PRO A 47 36.38 -17.20 19.25
C PRO A 47 37.75 -17.32 19.93
N THR A 48 38.69 -16.49 19.51
CA THR A 48 40.00 -16.33 20.16
C THR A 48 39.83 -15.66 21.52
N VAL A 49 40.23 -16.33 22.60
CA VAL A 49 40.19 -15.78 23.95
C VAL A 49 41.44 -14.94 24.20
N THR A 50 41.25 -13.65 24.48
CA THR A 50 42.33 -12.71 24.85
C THR A 50 42.62 -12.80 26.35
N PRO A 51 43.89 -12.77 26.80
CA PRO A 51 44.21 -12.79 28.23
C PRO A 51 43.66 -11.57 28.98
N PRO A 52 43.35 -11.71 30.29
CA PRO A 52 42.76 -10.64 31.08
C PRO A 52 43.75 -9.49 31.32
N ARG A 53 43.27 -8.26 31.16
CA ARG A 53 44.04 -7.02 31.37
C ARG A 53 44.25 -6.78 32.87
N ALA A 54 45.47 -6.48 33.27
CA ALA A 54 45.77 -6.07 34.64
C ALA A 54 45.00 -4.79 35.00
N VAL A 55 44.34 -4.80 36.16
CA VAL A 55 43.51 -3.70 36.66
C VAL A 55 44.41 -2.68 37.33
N GLN A 56 44.46 -1.45 36.80
CA GLN A 56 45.12 -0.34 37.49
C GLN A 56 44.22 0.17 38.64
N PRO A 57 44.79 0.54 39.80
CA PRO A 57 44.03 1.18 40.87
C PRO A 57 43.38 2.47 40.39
N ALA A 58 42.11 2.66 40.72
CA ALA A 58 41.39 3.89 40.40
C ALA A 58 42.02 5.09 41.14
N PRO A 59 42.18 6.26 40.49
CA PRO A 59 42.58 7.47 41.18
C PRO A 59 41.58 7.79 42.31
N ALA A 60 42.09 8.17 43.49
CA ALA A 60 41.26 8.58 44.61
C ALA A 60 40.31 9.71 44.18
N ALA A 61 39.01 9.51 44.38
CA ALA A 61 38.00 10.50 44.04
C ALA A 61 38.20 11.78 44.88
N ALA A 62 38.19 12.93 44.22
CA ALA A 62 38.24 14.22 44.90
C ALA A 62 37.01 14.39 45.83
N PRO A 63 37.15 15.08 46.97
CA PRO A 63 36.03 15.32 47.88
C PRO A 63 34.87 16.04 47.18
N VAL A 64 33.65 15.53 47.35
CA VAL A 64 32.44 16.17 46.82
C VAL A 64 32.12 17.40 47.67
N PRO A 65 32.05 18.61 47.09
CA PRO A 65 31.75 19.83 47.84
C PRO A 65 30.39 19.73 48.53
N SER A 66 30.36 19.82 49.85
CA SER A 66 29.13 19.68 50.67
C SER A 66 28.52 21.03 51.05
N GLN A 67 29.24 22.13 50.82
CA GLN A 67 28.77 23.48 51.14
C GLN A 67 28.38 24.24 49.88
N LEU A 68 27.29 25.02 49.96
CA LEU A 68 26.74 25.78 48.84
C LEU A 68 27.77 26.72 48.18
N GLY A 69 28.65 27.33 48.98
CA GLY A 69 29.73 28.21 48.48
C GLY A 69 30.92 27.50 47.83
N GLN A 70 31.00 26.17 47.94
CA GLN A 70 32.03 25.36 47.27
C GLN A 70 31.54 24.78 45.94
N ARG A 71 30.26 24.98 45.58
CA ARG A 71 29.71 24.52 44.30
C ARG A 71 30.16 25.47 43.18
N PRO A 72 30.69 24.95 42.06
CA PRO A 72 30.99 25.78 40.89
C PRO A 72 29.75 26.57 40.45
N VAL A 73 29.92 27.86 40.20
CA VAL A 73 28.86 28.71 39.63
C VAL A 73 28.58 28.25 38.21
N ALA A 74 27.33 27.93 37.91
CA ALA A 74 26.94 27.50 36.58
C ALA A 74 27.15 28.65 35.58
N PRO A 75 27.76 28.39 34.41
CA PRO A 75 27.93 29.41 33.38
C PRO A 75 26.56 29.86 32.86
N THR A 76 26.41 31.17 32.68
CA THR A 76 25.21 31.75 32.05
C THR A 76 25.12 31.30 30.59
N ILE A 77 24.07 30.56 30.25
CA ILE A 77 23.79 30.18 28.87
C ILE A 77 23.22 31.42 28.16
N PRO A 78 23.81 31.90 27.05
CA PRO A 78 23.23 33.00 26.30
C PRO A 78 21.88 32.56 25.73
N THR A 79 20.84 33.32 26.04
CA THR A 79 19.49 33.10 25.51
C THR A 79 19.52 33.35 24.00
N ARG A 80 19.67 32.28 23.21
CA ARG A 80 19.26 32.35 21.80
C ARG A 80 17.74 32.50 21.82
N GLY A 81 17.23 33.44 21.06
CA GLY A 81 15.80 33.75 20.98
C GLY A 81 14.94 32.54 20.57
N PRO A 82 13.64 32.74 20.31
CA PRO A 82 12.72 31.65 20.04
C PRO A 82 13.27 30.70 18.96
N ALA A 83 13.12 29.40 19.21
CA ALA A 83 13.51 28.36 18.26
C ALA A 83 12.78 28.60 16.92
N GLN A 84 13.53 28.58 15.83
CA GLN A 84 12.93 28.72 14.50
C GLN A 84 12.24 27.41 14.11
N THR A 85 11.00 27.51 13.65
CA THR A 85 10.25 26.38 13.12
C THR A 85 10.85 25.95 11.78
N PRO A 86 11.21 24.66 11.59
CA PRO A 86 11.70 24.19 10.30
C PRO A 86 10.64 24.43 9.22
N VAL A 87 11.01 25.16 8.16
CA VAL A 87 10.17 25.32 6.97
C VAL A 87 10.45 24.14 6.04
N ALA A 88 9.41 23.44 5.60
CA ALA A 88 9.55 22.37 4.62
C ALA A 88 10.21 22.94 3.34
N PRO A 89 11.17 22.21 2.71
CA PRO A 89 11.82 22.67 1.49
C PRO A 89 10.80 23.06 0.41
N ALA A 90 11.06 24.16 -0.29
CA ALA A 90 10.24 24.58 -1.42
C ALA A 90 10.14 23.42 -2.43
N GLY A 91 8.91 22.99 -2.74
CA GLY A 91 8.63 21.80 -3.57
C GLY A 91 8.29 20.53 -2.80
N SER A 92 8.20 20.57 -1.46
CA SER A 92 7.63 19.48 -0.66
C SER A 92 6.10 19.44 -0.85
N GLN A 93 5.66 18.98 -2.01
CA GLN A 93 4.26 18.75 -2.31
C GLN A 93 3.92 17.32 -1.87
N VAL A 94 3.22 17.19 -0.74
CA VAL A 94 2.55 15.92 -0.42
C VAL A 94 1.45 15.77 -1.47
N SER A 95 1.55 14.74 -2.32
CA SER A 95 0.52 14.47 -3.31
C SER A 95 -0.83 14.35 -2.59
N PRO A 96 -1.88 15.07 -3.04
CA PRO A 96 -3.20 14.91 -2.46
C PRO A 96 -3.62 13.45 -2.62
N ILE A 97 -3.85 12.78 -1.50
CA ILE A 97 -4.32 11.39 -1.47
C ILE A 97 -5.71 11.43 -2.12
N THR A 98 -5.81 10.91 -3.34
CA THR A 98 -7.10 10.84 -4.02
C THR A 98 -7.90 9.69 -3.38
N PRO A 99 -9.06 9.95 -2.78
CA PRO A 99 -9.81 8.92 -2.09
C PRO A 99 -10.24 7.81 -3.05
N MET A 100 -9.99 6.56 -2.66
CA MET A 100 -10.19 5.38 -3.50
C MET A 100 -11.68 5.02 -3.59
N VAL A 101 -12.12 4.49 -4.73
CA VAL A 101 -13.51 4.04 -4.91
C VAL A 101 -13.54 2.57 -5.26
N TYR A 102 -14.31 1.81 -4.51
CA TYR A 102 -14.41 0.37 -4.61
C TYR A 102 -15.78 -0.06 -5.14
N ASP A 103 -15.83 -1.20 -5.81
CA ASP A 103 -17.07 -1.91 -6.07
C ASP A 103 -17.57 -2.63 -4.81
N ARG A 104 -18.78 -3.16 -4.89
CA ARG A 104 -19.42 -4.00 -3.88
C ARG A 104 -18.59 -5.22 -3.41
N ASN A 105 -17.65 -5.70 -4.23
CA ASN A 105 -16.76 -6.82 -3.92
C ASN A 105 -15.41 -6.37 -3.34
N GLY A 106 -15.20 -5.06 -3.14
CA GLY A 106 -13.96 -4.48 -2.64
C GLY A 106 -12.89 -4.24 -3.71
N ARG A 107 -13.22 -4.36 -5.00
CA ARG A 107 -12.27 -4.09 -6.09
C ARG A 107 -12.22 -2.60 -6.41
N LEU A 108 -11.02 -2.06 -6.58
CA LEU A 108 -10.83 -0.66 -6.98
C LEU A 108 -11.47 -0.38 -8.36
N LEU A 109 -12.35 0.62 -8.41
CA LEU A 109 -12.98 1.14 -9.61
C LEU A 109 -12.18 2.32 -10.18
N GLN A 110 -11.52 2.07 -11.30
CA GLN A 110 -10.76 3.07 -12.03
C GLN A 110 -11.70 4.02 -12.81
N GLY A 111 -11.50 5.33 -12.64
CA GLY A 111 -12.35 6.36 -13.23
C GLY A 111 -13.60 6.66 -12.38
N MET A 112 -13.63 6.23 -11.12
CA MET A 112 -14.60 6.72 -10.15
C MET A 112 -13.91 7.67 -9.19
N GLN A 113 -14.53 8.81 -8.91
CA GLN A 113 -14.06 9.78 -7.93
C GLN A 113 -15.17 10.11 -6.93
N PRO A 114 -14.87 10.30 -5.63
CA PRO A 114 -15.86 10.81 -4.69
C PRO A 114 -16.35 12.20 -5.10
N ALA A 115 -17.66 12.38 -5.05
CA ALA A 115 -18.31 13.59 -5.57
C ALA A 115 -19.30 14.21 -4.57
N GLY A 116 -19.19 13.84 -3.30
CA GLY A 116 -20.02 14.33 -2.21
C GLY A 116 -20.29 13.25 -1.18
N ALA A 117 -21.15 13.58 -0.21
CA ALA A 117 -21.58 12.63 0.80
C ALA A 117 -22.27 11.43 0.15
N ASN A 118 -21.75 10.24 0.40
CA ASN A 118 -22.31 8.98 -0.08
C ASN A 118 -22.49 8.89 -1.62
N ARG A 119 -21.73 9.68 -2.40
CA ARG A 119 -21.81 9.66 -3.86
C ARG A 119 -20.45 9.63 -4.52
N VAL A 120 -20.37 8.88 -5.62
CA VAL A 120 -19.20 8.84 -6.50
C VAL A 120 -19.62 9.20 -7.92
N LEU A 121 -18.75 9.92 -8.61
CA LEU A 121 -18.87 10.29 -10.01
C LEU A 121 -18.00 9.35 -10.84
N ASP A 122 -18.62 8.68 -11.80
CA ASP A 122 -17.91 8.01 -12.88
C ASP A 122 -17.42 9.06 -13.87
N THR A 123 -16.12 9.30 -13.90
CA THR A 123 -15.49 10.28 -14.78
C THR A 123 -15.52 9.89 -16.25
N LYS A 124 -15.81 8.62 -16.58
CA LYS A 124 -15.94 8.15 -17.96
C LYS A 124 -17.32 8.43 -18.52
N THR A 125 -18.36 8.23 -17.70
CA THR A 125 -19.76 8.36 -18.15
C THR A 125 -20.46 9.63 -17.66
N GLY A 126 -19.86 10.35 -16.70
CA GLY A 126 -20.46 11.51 -16.04
C GLY A 126 -21.59 11.14 -15.06
N ARG A 127 -21.79 9.84 -14.77
CA ARG A 127 -22.90 9.36 -13.95
C ARG A 127 -22.53 9.32 -12.47
N TYR A 128 -23.51 9.63 -11.63
CA TYR A 128 -23.37 9.51 -10.18
C TYR A 128 -23.91 8.17 -9.70
N TYR A 129 -23.23 7.59 -8.71
CA TYR A 129 -23.60 6.36 -8.04
C TYR A 129 -23.65 6.57 -6.54
N ASP A 130 -24.56 5.85 -5.89
CA ASP A 130 -24.61 5.81 -4.43
C ASP A 130 -23.47 4.93 -3.89
N ALA A 131 -22.83 5.42 -2.85
CA ALA A 131 -21.70 4.79 -2.22
C ALA A 131 -21.75 4.96 -0.71
N VAL A 132 -21.12 4.03 0.01
CA VAL A 132 -20.94 4.10 1.46
C VAL A 132 -19.46 4.30 1.80
N PRO A 133 -19.12 4.97 2.92
CA PRO A 133 -17.75 5.03 3.38
C PRO A 133 -17.17 3.63 3.61
N ALA A 134 -15.92 3.43 3.20
CA ALA A 134 -15.22 2.17 3.29
C ALA A 134 -13.74 2.41 3.60
N GLY A 135 -13.39 2.46 4.88
CA GLY A 135 -12.01 2.55 5.37
C GLY A 135 -11.23 3.74 4.82
N ASP A 136 -10.51 3.50 3.72
CA ASP A 136 -9.65 4.42 3.00
C ASP A 136 -10.35 5.15 1.83
N GLY A 137 -11.62 4.87 1.59
CA GLY A 137 -12.37 5.44 0.48
C GLY A 137 -13.88 5.23 0.53
N MET A 138 -14.48 5.05 -0.64
CA MET A 138 -15.92 4.87 -0.83
C MET A 138 -16.21 3.53 -1.53
N ARG A 139 -17.35 2.91 -1.26
CA ARG A 139 -17.80 1.66 -1.91
C ARG A 139 -19.16 1.84 -2.55
N VAL A 140 -19.28 1.55 -3.84
CA VAL A 140 -20.54 1.61 -4.60
C VAL A 140 -21.50 0.50 -4.18
N VAL A 141 -22.78 0.84 -3.98
CA VAL A 141 -23.81 -0.09 -3.44
C VAL A 141 -24.74 -0.68 -4.51
N ARG A 142 -24.66 -0.19 -5.74
CA ARG A 142 -25.51 -0.60 -6.87
C ARG A 142 -25.28 -2.04 -7.34
#